data_AF-A0A3M8P3Z1-F1
#
_entry.id   AF-A0A3M8P3Z1-F1
#
_cell.length_a   1.000
_cell.length_b   1.000
_cell.length_c   1.000
_cell.angle_alpha   90.00
_cell.angle_beta   90.00
_cell.angle_gamma   90.00
#
_symmetry.space_group_name_H-M   'P 1'
#
loop_
_entity.id
_entity.type
_entity.pdbx_description
1 polymer ?
#
loop_
_entity_poly.entity_id
_entity_poly.type
_entity_poly.pdbx_seq_one_letter_code
_entity_poly.pdbx_strand_id
1 'polypeptide(L)'
;MKGFALYGVAVLGGHLLYIASEYQFGAEWIFGLLTVGWFALFLQGWKRYRPGGSGLILVIAFLLLDINSIFFVQDLLAAVCSLLLGVLLVPFYRSYRDVALASGGFVLMNLLFHAEVESIITMWLFFIAAGVLSLVGFRQRFLWLAGCFSVLFAMAALLLLMNYLIEETYLIFLLVLAGAAIVVAGAYKFSRHLPD
;
A
#
# COMPACT_ATOMS: atom_id res chain seq x y z
N MET A 1 17.57 18.19 4.53
CA MET A 1 18.65 17.24 4.89
C MET A 1 18.26 16.28 6.01
N LYS A 2 17.93 16.74 7.23
CA LYS A 2 17.58 15.85 8.37
C LYS A 2 16.41 14.89 8.09
N GLY A 3 15.39 15.36 7.36
CA GLY A 3 14.26 14.54 6.94
C GLY A 3 14.61 13.40 5.98
N PHE A 4 15.41 13.71 4.95
CA PHE A 4 15.90 12.71 4.00
C PHE A 4 16.76 11.66 4.68
N ALA A 5 17.62 12.06 5.63
CA ALA A 5 18.40 11.12 6.42
C ALA A 5 17.50 10.19 7.25
N LEU A 6 16.41 10.72 7.84
CA LEU A 6 15.45 9.91 8.59
C LEU A 6 14.78 8.84 7.70
N TYR A 7 14.34 9.22 6.49
CA TYR A 7 13.74 8.26 5.54
C TYR A 7 14.76 7.22 5.07
N GLY A 8 15.98 7.65 4.74
CA GLY A 8 17.06 6.75 4.32
C GLY A 8 17.42 5.74 5.42
N VAL A 9 17.54 6.20 6.68
CA VAL A 9 17.79 5.31 7.83
C VAL A 9 16.63 4.33 8.05
N ALA A 10 15.38 4.78 7.85
CA ALA A 10 14.23 3.89 7.99
C ALA A 10 14.25 2.75 6.96
N VAL A 11 14.45 3.08 5.68
CA VAL A 11 14.51 2.09 4.59
C VAL A 11 15.73 1.18 4.72
N LEU A 12 16.92 1.74 4.94
CA LEU A 12 18.14 0.95 5.09
C LEU A 12 18.08 0.06 6.34
N GLY A 13 17.51 0.57 7.44
CA GLY A 13 17.35 -0.22 8.66
C GLY A 13 16.38 -1.39 8.49
N GLY A 14 15.26 -1.19 7.79
CA GLY A 14 14.34 -2.27 7.41
C GLY A 14 15.02 -3.32 6.53
N HIS A 15 15.72 -2.88 5.49
CA HIS A 15 16.42 -3.76 4.58
C HIS A 15 17.54 -4.57 5.26
N LEU A 16 18.28 -3.95 6.20
CA LEU A 16 19.29 -4.66 7.00
C LEU A 16 18.68 -5.73 7.91
N LEU A 17 17.48 -5.49 8.46
CA LEU A 17 16.76 -6.50 9.25
C LEU A 17 16.33 -7.68 8.37
N TYR A 18 15.90 -7.40 7.13
CA TYR A 18 15.63 -8.44 6.14
C TYR A 18 16.90 -9.27 5.85
N ILE A 19 18.02 -8.65 5.48
CA ILE A 19 19.28 -9.36 5.23
C ILE A 19 19.71 -10.19 6.45
N ALA A 20 19.60 -9.63 7.66
CA ALA A 20 19.92 -10.34 8.90
C ALA A 20 19.03 -11.56 9.12
N SER A 21 17.75 -11.47 8.73
CA SER A 21 16.78 -12.57 8.86
C SER A 21 17.14 -13.78 8.00
N GLU A 22 17.76 -13.58 6.83
CA GLU A 22 18.18 -14.67 5.94
C GLU A 22 19.24 -15.58 6.60
N TYR A 23 20.05 -15.03 7.51
CA TYR A 23 21.05 -15.80 8.25
C TYR A 23 20.47 -16.60 9.42
N GLN A 24 19.22 -16.36 9.82
CA GLN A 24 18.57 -16.98 10.97
C GLN A 24 17.18 -17.54 10.60
N PHE A 25 17.18 -18.55 9.73
CA PHE A 25 15.97 -19.33 9.40
C PHE A 25 15.31 -19.90 10.67
N GLY A 26 13.98 -19.78 10.75
CA GLY A 26 13.15 -20.18 11.90
C GLY A 26 12.91 -19.08 12.95
N ALA A 27 13.59 -17.93 12.85
CA ALA A 27 13.42 -16.78 13.74
C ALA A 27 12.74 -15.58 13.02
N GLU A 28 12.08 -15.81 11.89
CA GLU A 28 11.51 -14.77 11.02
C GLU A 28 10.52 -13.87 11.77
N TRP A 29 9.75 -14.46 12.70
CA TRP A 29 8.81 -13.74 13.55
C TRP A 29 9.47 -12.65 14.41
N ILE A 30 10.71 -12.87 14.86
CA ILE A 30 11.48 -11.88 15.63
C ILE A 30 11.85 -10.71 14.73
N PHE A 31 12.35 -11.01 13.52
CA PHE A 31 12.74 -9.97 12.55
C PHE A 31 11.53 -9.17 12.05
N GLY A 32 10.38 -9.82 11.86
CA GLY A 32 9.11 -9.14 11.57
C GLY A 32 8.70 -8.16 12.68
N LEU A 33 8.71 -8.60 13.93
CA LEU A 33 8.40 -7.73 15.07
C LEU A 33 9.43 -6.61 15.25
N LEU A 34 10.71 -6.89 15.02
CA LEU A 34 11.77 -5.87 15.03
C LEU A 34 11.54 -4.84 13.93
N THR A 35 11.08 -5.25 12.74
CA THR A 35 10.74 -4.35 11.63
C THR A 35 9.57 -3.45 12.00
N VAL A 36 8.53 -4.00 12.65
CA VAL A 36 7.42 -3.21 13.22
C VAL A 36 7.92 -2.24 14.30
N GLY A 37 8.79 -2.68 15.20
CA GLY A 37 9.40 -1.85 16.24
C GLY A 37 10.26 -0.72 15.65
N TRP A 38 11.03 -1.03 14.61
CA TRP A 38 11.83 -0.06 13.86
C TRP A 38 10.95 1.01 13.22
N PHE A 39 9.83 0.59 12.62
CA PHE A 39 8.85 1.52 12.07
C PHE A 39 8.23 2.42 13.17
N ALA A 40 7.93 1.87 14.34
CA ALA A 40 7.42 2.66 15.47
C ALA A 40 8.45 3.72 15.93
N LEU A 41 9.73 3.37 15.99
CA LEU A 41 10.81 4.32 16.29
C LEU A 41 10.93 5.40 15.22
N PHE A 42 10.86 5.00 13.94
CA PHE A 42 10.82 5.94 12.82
C PHE A 42 9.64 6.91 12.95
N LEU A 43 8.42 6.44 13.25
CA LEU A 43 7.25 7.29 13.43
C LEU A 43 7.42 8.29 14.57
N GLN A 44 8.07 7.91 15.68
CA GLN A 44 8.40 8.83 16.77
C GLN A 44 9.38 9.92 16.31
N GLY A 45 10.43 9.54 15.57
CA GLY A 45 11.37 10.48 14.97
C GLY A 45 10.68 11.41 13.95
N TRP A 46 9.84 10.84 13.10
CA TRP A 46 9.08 11.56 12.08
C TRP A 46 8.14 12.58 12.70
N LYS A 47 7.44 12.23 13.80
CA LYS A 47 6.60 13.15 14.57
C LYS A 47 7.37 14.38 15.05
N ARG A 48 8.63 14.21 15.45
CA ARG A 48 9.49 15.28 15.99
C ARG A 48 10.02 16.21 14.91
N TYR A 49 10.43 15.67 13.76
CA TYR A 49 11.10 16.43 12.71
C TYR A 49 10.18 16.89 11.57
N ARG A 50 8.97 16.33 11.45
CA ARG A 50 7.92 16.62 10.45
C ARG A 50 8.46 16.92 9.04
N PRO A 51 9.26 16.03 8.44
CA PRO A 51 10.02 16.34 7.23
C PRO A 51 9.21 16.28 5.92
N GLY A 52 7.87 16.38 5.99
CA GLY A 52 6.96 16.22 4.86
C GLY A 52 6.21 14.90 4.88
N GLY A 53 5.04 14.88 4.21
CA GLY A 53 4.12 13.74 4.20
C GLY A 53 4.57 12.57 3.32
N SER A 54 5.02 12.84 2.10
CA SER A 54 5.27 11.83 1.06
C SER A 54 6.30 10.77 1.43
N GLY A 55 7.32 11.11 2.23
CA GLY A 55 8.34 10.15 2.65
C GLY A 55 7.80 9.00 3.51
N LEU A 56 6.69 9.22 4.24
CA LEU A 56 6.04 8.16 5.02
C LEU A 56 5.46 7.06 4.11
N ILE A 57 4.90 7.45 2.96
CA ILE A 57 4.32 6.53 1.98
C ILE A 57 5.40 5.61 1.39
N LEU A 58 6.57 6.18 1.08
CA LEU A 58 7.71 5.39 0.60
C LEU A 58 8.22 4.42 1.67
N VAL A 59 8.40 4.90 2.90
CA VAL A 59 8.89 4.06 4.00
C VAL A 59 7.95 2.89 4.28
N ILE A 60 6.63 3.11 4.31
CA ILE A 60 5.68 2.01 4.51
C ILE A 60 5.74 1.01 3.34
N ALA A 61 5.85 1.47 2.10
CA ALA A 61 5.89 0.59 0.93
C ALA A 61 7.13 -0.32 0.97
N PHE A 62 8.31 0.24 1.28
CA PHE A 62 9.54 -0.55 1.42
C PHE A 62 9.48 -1.51 2.60
N LEU A 63 8.98 -1.10 3.76
CA LEU A 63 8.86 -1.99 4.92
C LEU A 63 7.87 -3.13 4.69
N LEU A 64 6.79 -2.90 3.94
CA LEU A 64 5.88 -3.98 3.55
C LEU A 64 6.59 -4.98 2.61
N LEU A 65 7.40 -4.51 1.66
CA LEU A 65 8.23 -5.39 0.82
C LEU A 65 9.25 -6.19 1.66
N ASP A 66 9.90 -5.54 2.63
CA ASP A 66 10.84 -6.22 3.54
C ASP A 66 10.11 -7.27 4.39
N ILE A 67 8.92 -6.96 4.93
CA ILE A 67 8.08 -7.93 5.68
C ILE A 67 7.72 -9.12 4.80
N ASN A 68 7.29 -8.88 3.56
CA ASN A 68 6.94 -9.96 2.64
C ASN A 68 8.15 -10.83 2.31
N SER A 69 9.35 -10.23 2.24
CA SER A 69 10.60 -10.95 2.00
C SER A 69 11.04 -11.76 3.22
N ILE A 70 10.89 -11.22 4.44
CA ILE A 70 11.17 -11.92 5.70
C ILE A 70 10.25 -13.13 5.87
N PHE A 71 8.95 -12.97 5.57
CA PHE A 71 7.94 -14.01 5.77
C PHE A 71 7.51 -14.71 4.47
N PHE A 72 8.44 -14.97 3.56
CA PHE A 72 8.13 -15.50 2.22
C PHE A 72 7.32 -16.82 2.18
N VAL A 73 7.19 -17.54 3.30
CA VAL A 73 6.36 -18.76 3.45
C VAL A 73 5.24 -18.61 4.48
N GLN A 74 5.24 -17.54 5.28
CA GLN A 74 4.39 -17.40 6.47
C GLN A 74 3.40 -16.25 6.30
N ASP A 75 2.45 -16.40 5.38
CA ASP A 75 1.49 -15.36 4.98
C ASP A 75 0.69 -14.77 6.15
N LEU A 76 0.26 -15.61 7.09
CA LEU A 76 -0.46 -15.15 8.29
C LEU A 76 0.37 -14.18 9.12
N LEU A 77 1.66 -14.47 9.34
CA LEU A 77 2.53 -13.60 10.14
C LEU A 77 2.88 -12.31 9.38
N ALA A 78 3.06 -12.40 8.06
CA ALA A 78 3.23 -11.23 7.19
C ALA A 78 2.01 -10.31 7.28
N ALA A 79 0.80 -10.87 7.23
CA ALA A 79 -0.45 -10.14 7.38
C ALA A 79 -0.58 -9.50 8.77
N VAL A 80 -0.29 -10.23 9.85
CA VAL A 80 -0.32 -9.69 11.22
C VAL A 80 0.67 -8.52 11.38
N CYS A 81 1.91 -8.66 10.90
CA CYS A 81 2.91 -7.60 10.97
C CYS A 81 2.50 -6.38 10.13
N SER A 82 1.97 -6.61 8.93
CA SER A 82 1.42 -5.54 8.07
C SER A 82 0.30 -4.79 8.77
N LEU A 83 -0.63 -5.51 9.42
CA LEU A 83 -1.72 -4.91 10.17
C LEU A 83 -1.21 -4.08 11.34
N LEU A 84 -0.17 -4.54 12.06
CA LEU A 84 0.47 -3.77 13.13
C LEU A 84 1.07 -2.46 12.60
N LEU A 85 1.73 -2.48 11.44
CA LEU A 85 2.18 -1.23 10.79
C LEU A 85 1.01 -0.28 10.51
N GLY A 86 -0.12 -0.82 10.03
CA GLY A 86 -1.35 -0.07 9.83
C GLY A 86 -1.91 0.56 11.11
N VAL A 87 -1.94 -0.19 12.21
CA VAL A 87 -2.39 0.30 13.52
C VAL A 87 -1.52 1.45 14.02
N LEU A 88 -0.19 1.38 13.80
CA LEU A 88 0.74 2.45 14.16
C LEU A 88 0.51 3.76 13.40
N LEU A 89 -0.16 3.72 12.23
CA LEU A 89 -0.51 4.91 11.46
C LEU A 89 -1.76 5.64 12.01
N VAL A 90 -2.63 4.96 12.76
CA VAL A 90 -3.92 5.50 13.24
C VAL A 90 -3.78 6.84 14.00
N PRO A 91 -2.82 7.03 14.92
CA PRO A 91 -2.67 8.29 15.65
C PRO A 91 -2.33 9.48 14.73
N PHE A 92 -1.73 9.23 13.56
CA PHE A 92 -1.31 10.26 12.61
C PHE A 92 -2.43 10.66 11.64
N TYR A 93 -3.51 9.89 11.58
CA TYR A 93 -4.66 10.18 10.73
C TYR A 93 -5.23 11.59 10.96
N ARG A 94 -5.34 12.06 12.20
CA ARG A 94 -5.92 13.38 12.50
C ARG A 94 -5.13 14.53 11.90
N SER A 95 -3.81 14.42 11.88
CA SER A 95 -2.90 15.51 11.47
C SER A 95 -2.46 15.41 10.01
N TYR A 96 -2.39 14.19 9.46
CA TYR A 96 -1.84 13.91 8.12
C TYR A 96 -2.75 12.94 7.34
N ARG A 97 -4.04 13.30 7.20
CA ARG A 97 -5.09 12.42 6.64
C ARG A 97 -4.71 11.77 5.30
N ASP A 98 -4.29 12.58 4.33
CA ASP A 98 -3.95 12.11 2.98
C ASP A 98 -2.85 11.03 3.03
N VAL A 99 -1.76 11.33 3.70
CA VAL A 99 -0.58 10.46 3.82
C VAL A 99 -0.88 9.20 4.63
N ALA A 100 -1.59 9.35 5.75
CA ALA A 100 -1.94 8.23 6.62
C ALA A 100 -2.91 7.27 5.91
N LEU A 101 -3.87 7.78 5.16
CA LEU A 101 -4.76 6.96 4.33
C LEU A 101 -4.04 6.32 3.17
N ALA A 102 -3.14 7.04 2.49
CA ALA A 102 -2.37 6.44 1.40
C ALA A 102 -1.52 5.28 1.91
N SER A 103 -0.83 5.49 3.03
CA SER A 103 -0.01 4.47 3.70
C SER A 103 -0.87 3.30 4.21
N GLY A 104 -2.02 3.59 4.82
CA GLY A 104 -2.98 2.57 5.26
C GLY A 104 -3.59 1.80 4.09
N GLY A 105 -3.75 2.44 2.94
CA GLY A 105 -4.16 1.78 1.70
C GLY A 105 -3.12 0.78 1.21
N PHE A 106 -1.82 1.11 1.30
CA PHE A 106 -0.75 0.14 0.97
C PHE A 106 -0.76 -1.05 1.94
N VAL A 107 -1.00 -0.80 3.23
CA VAL A 107 -1.20 -1.88 4.20
C VAL A 107 -2.41 -2.74 3.82
N LEU A 108 -3.54 -2.15 3.46
CA LEU A 108 -4.73 -2.88 3.00
C LEU A 108 -4.41 -3.74 1.76
N MET A 109 -3.70 -3.20 0.79
CA MET A 109 -3.26 -3.96 -0.39
C MET A 109 -2.38 -5.14 0.02
N ASN A 110 -1.46 -4.94 0.95
CA ASN A 110 -0.61 -6.03 1.43
C ASN A 110 -1.41 -7.11 2.17
N LEU A 111 -2.44 -6.73 2.94
CA LEU A 111 -3.33 -7.70 3.57
C LEU A 111 -4.14 -8.50 2.56
N LEU A 112 -4.61 -7.85 1.48
CA LEU A 112 -5.29 -8.55 0.38
C LEU A 112 -4.33 -9.49 -0.37
N PHE A 113 -3.05 -9.12 -0.47
CA PHE A 113 -2.01 -9.97 -1.07
C PHE A 113 -1.86 -11.30 -0.32
N HIS A 114 -1.87 -11.25 1.01
CA HIS A 114 -1.74 -12.42 1.89
C HIS A 114 -3.08 -13.08 2.24
N ALA A 115 -4.18 -12.68 1.61
CA ALA A 115 -5.42 -13.41 1.74
C ALA A 115 -5.27 -14.74 0.97
N GLU A 116 -5.44 -15.88 1.66
CA GLU A 116 -5.39 -17.23 1.07
C GLU A 116 -6.59 -17.48 0.14
N VAL A 117 -6.64 -16.78 -0.98
CA VAL A 117 -7.70 -16.85 -2.00
C VAL A 117 -7.09 -17.08 -3.37
N GLU A 118 -7.87 -17.60 -4.30
CA GLU A 118 -7.43 -17.82 -5.67
C GLU A 118 -6.90 -16.53 -6.30
N SER A 119 -5.80 -16.65 -7.06
CA SER A 119 -5.08 -15.52 -7.65
C SER A 119 -5.98 -14.56 -8.45
N ILE A 120 -6.98 -15.10 -9.14
CA ILE A 120 -7.95 -14.33 -9.91
C ILE A 120 -8.85 -13.48 -9.02
N ILE A 121 -9.30 -14.03 -7.89
CA ILE A 121 -10.11 -13.33 -6.89
C ILE A 121 -9.27 -12.21 -6.27
N THR A 122 -8.02 -12.48 -5.95
CA THR A 122 -7.08 -11.49 -5.42
C THR A 122 -6.85 -10.33 -6.40
N MET A 123 -6.71 -10.59 -7.70
CA MET A 123 -6.64 -9.53 -8.72
C MET A 123 -7.91 -8.67 -8.76
N TRP A 124 -9.09 -9.27 -8.65
CA TRP A 124 -10.36 -8.54 -8.55
C TRP A 124 -10.45 -7.68 -7.29
N LEU A 125 -10.03 -8.23 -6.14
CA LEU A 125 -9.97 -7.49 -4.89
C LEU A 125 -9.03 -6.29 -4.99
N PHE A 126 -7.86 -6.46 -5.63
CA PHE A 126 -6.95 -5.35 -5.92
C PHE A 126 -7.58 -4.28 -6.80
N PHE A 127 -8.22 -4.68 -7.90
CA PHE A 127 -8.91 -3.77 -8.81
C PHE A 127 -9.99 -2.96 -8.08
N ILE A 128 -10.85 -3.63 -7.32
CA ILE A 128 -11.93 -2.98 -6.57
C ILE A 128 -11.35 -2.05 -5.49
N ALA A 129 -10.43 -2.54 -4.66
CA ALA A 129 -9.87 -1.77 -3.56
C ALA A 129 -9.11 -0.54 -4.08
N ALA A 130 -8.33 -0.67 -5.16
CA ALA A 130 -7.57 0.44 -5.71
C ALA A 130 -8.50 1.48 -6.35
N GLY A 131 -9.54 1.03 -7.05
CA GLY A 131 -10.57 1.90 -7.61
C GLY A 131 -11.31 2.68 -6.53
N VAL A 132 -11.74 2.01 -5.45
CA VAL A 132 -12.42 2.65 -4.31
C VAL A 132 -11.50 3.65 -3.62
N LEU A 133 -10.25 3.29 -3.30
CA LEU A 133 -9.30 4.21 -2.66
C LEU A 133 -8.97 5.40 -3.55
N SER A 134 -8.84 5.21 -4.86
CA SER A 134 -8.65 6.29 -5.82
C SER A 134 -9.84 7.25 -5.82
N LEU A 135 -11.07 6.73 -5.88
CA LEU A 135 -12.30 7.54 -5.81
C LEU A 135 -12.44 8.28 -4.48
N VAL A 136 -12.08 7.65 -3.36
CA VAL A 136 -12.02 8.31 -2.04
C VAL A 136 -10.99 9.45 -2.07
N GLY A 137 -9.83 9.22 -2.69
CA GLY A 137 -8.79 10.23 -2.89
C GLY A 137 -9.30 11.44 -3.65
N PHE A 138 -9.93 11.22 -4.82
CA PHE A 138 -10.52 12.29 -5.62
C PHE A 138 -11.64 13.02 -4.87
N ARG A 139 -12.54 12.29 -4.18
CA ARG A 139 -13.65 12.87 -3.42
C ARG A 139 -13.17 13.74 -2.26
N GLN A 140 -12.14 13.32 -1.53
CA GLN A 140 -11.61 14.04 -0.38
C GLN A 140 -10.46 15.02 -0.72
N ARG A 141 -10.10 15.14 -2.00
CA ARG A 141 -9.00 15.98 -2.49
C ARG A 141 -7.64 15.62 -1.89
N PHE A 142 -7.45 14.32 -1.65
CA PHE A 142 -6.20 13.74 -1.17
C PHE A 142 -5.34 13.38 -2.37
N LEU A 143 -4.32 14.21 -2.64
CA LEU A 143 -3.50 14.11 -3.85
C LEU A 143 -2.68 12.82 -3.85
N TRP A 144 -2.11 12.43 -2.71
CA TRP A 144 -1.29 11.22 -2.62
C TRP A 144 -2.16 9.97 -2.71
N LEU A 145 -3.27 9.93 -1.98
CA LEU A 145 -4.22 8.82 -2.07
C LEU A 145 -4.78 8.67 -3.49
N ALA A 146 -5.23 9.77 -4.13
CA ALA A 146 -5.75 9.71 -5.48
C ALA A 146 -4.68 9.20 -6.47
N GLY A 147 -3.47 9.76 -6.44
CA GLY A 147 -2.38 9.45 -7.36
C GLY A 147 -1.87 8.02 -7.22
N CYS A 148 -1.49 7.60 -6.02
CA CYS A 148 -0.96 6.25 -5.79
C CYS A 148 -1.96 5.17 -6.21
N PHE A 149 -3.23 5.32 -5.82
CA PHE A 149 -4.23 4.29 -6.08
C PHE A 149 -4.81 4.35 -7.49
N SER A 150 -4.77 5.47 -8.19
CA SER A 150 -5.09 5.49 -9.63
C SER A 150 -4.04 4.76 -10.47
N VAL A 151 -2.76 4.87 -10.10
CA VAL A 151 -1.69 4.07 -10.74
C VAL A 151 -1.89 2.58 -10.48
N LEU A 152 -2.09 2.19 -9.21
CA LEU A 152 -2.36 0.78 -8.86
C LEU A 152 -3.63 0.25 -9.53
N PHE A 153 -4.68 1.07 -9.61
CA PHE A 153 -5.91 0.72 -10.31
C PHE A 153 -5.67 0.49 -11.80
N ALA A 154 -4.92 1.37 -12.47
CA ALA A 154 -4.59 1.21 -13.88
C ALA A 154 -3.76 -0.05 -14.14
N MET A 155 -2.79 -0.36 -13.27
CA MET A 155 -2.02 -1.59 -13.35
C MET A 155 -2.90 -2.83 -13.16
N ALA A 156 -3.76 -2.85 -12.13
CA ALA A 156 -4.67 -3.97 -11.89
C ALA A 156 -5.68 -4.16 -13.03
N ALA A 157 -6.22 -3.07 -13.57
CA ALA A 157 -7.10 -3.10 -14.74
C ALA A 157 -6.39 -3.69 -15.96
N LEU A 158 -5.16 -3.25 -16.24
CA LEU A 158 -4.37 -3.75 -17.36
C LEU A 158 -4.06 -5.23 -17.22
N LEU A 159 -3.69 -5.70 -16.03
CA LEU A 159 -3.44 -7.12 -15.76
C LEU A 159 -4.71 -7.97 -15.96
N LEU A 160 -5.86 -7.52 -15.45
CA LEU A 160 -7.14 -8.21 -15.68
C LEU A 160 -7.51 -8.23 -17.16
N LEU A 161 -7.37 -7.11 -17.87
CA LEU A 161 -7.65 -7.05 -19.31
C LEU A 161 -6.75 -7.99 -20.11
N MET A 162 -5.44 -8.04 -19.81
CA MET A 162 -4.51 -8.95 -20.49
C MET A 162 -4.87 -10.41 -20.23
N ASN A 163 -5.20 -10.77 -18.99
CA ASN A 163 -5.56 -12.13 -18.63
C ASN A 163 -6.81 -12.61 -19.41
N TYR A 164 -7.90 -11.85 -19.36
CA TYR A 164 -9.15 -12.24 -20.03
C TYR A 164 -9.14 -12.05 -21.55
N LEU A 165 -8.22 -11.26 -22.10
CA LEU A 165 -7.99 -11.22 -23.55
C LEU A 165 -7.38 -12.54 -24.04
N ILE A 166 -6.48 -13.14 -23.27
CA ILE A 166 -5.85 -14.42 -23.60
C ILE A 166 -6.83 -15.59 -23.43
N GLU A 167 -7.67 -15.53 -22.39
CA GLU A 167 -8.70 -16.55 -22.13
C GLU A 167 -9.96 -16.43 -23.01
N GLU A 168 -9.97 -15.52 -23.99
CA GLU A 168 -11.10 -15.25 -24.91
C GLU A 168 -12.45 -14.99 -24.19
N THR A 169 -12.41 -14.52 -22.95
CA THR A 169 -13.60 -14.38 -22.10
C THR A 169 -14.15 -12.95 -22.17
N TYR A 170 -14.75 -12.62 -23.31
CA TYR A 170 -15.15 -11.26 -23.68
C TYR A 170 -16.14 -10.58 -22.72
N LEU A 171 -17.00 -11.34 -22.04
CA LEU A 171 -17.99 -10.77 -21.11
C LEU A 171 -17.30 -10.18 -19.87
N ILE A 172 -16.27 -10.86 -19.37
CA ILE A 172 -15.49 -10.40 -18.22
C ILE A 172 -14.60 -9.21 -18.63
N PHE A 173 -14.05 -9.25 -19.83
CA PHE A 173 -13.33 -8.11 -20.41
C PHE A 173 -14.19 -6.84 -20.45
N LEU A 174 -15.45 -6.93 -20.90
CA LEU A 174 -16.40 -5.82 -20.86
C LEU A 174 -16.68 -5.32 -19.43
N LEU A 175 -16.73 -6.23 -18.45
CA LEU A 175 -16.94 -5.88 -17.05
C LEU A 175 -15.76 -5.09 -16.47
N VAL A 176 -14.52 -5.47 -16.80
CA VAL A 176 -13.32 -4.71 -16.42
C VAL A 176 -13.36 -3.30 -17.03
N LEU A 177 -13.70 -3.19 -18.32
CA LEU A 177 -13.84 -1.88 -18.99
C LEU A 177 -14.94 -1.02 -18.38
N ALA A 178 -16.09 -1.61 -18.05
CA ALA A 178 -17.18 -0.90 -17.37
C ALA A 178 -16.75 -0.40 -15.99
N GLY A 179 -16.03 -1.22 -15.21
CA GLY A 179 -15.46 -0.82 -13.94
C GLY A 179 -14.46 0.34 -14.08
N ALA A 180 -13.56 0.26 -15.06
CA ALA A 180 -12.63 1.34 -15.38
C ALA A 180 -13.36 2.63 -15.77
N ALA A 181 -14.39 2.53 -16.61
CA ALA A 181 -15.21 3.68 -17.00
C ALA A 181 -15.91 4.34 -15.81
N ILE A 182 -16.44 3.55 -14.85
CA ILE A 182 -17.05 4.06 -13.62
C ILE A 182 -16.04 4.84 -12.78
N VAL A 183 -14.84 4.29 -12.58
CA VAL A 183 -13.79 4.95 -11.80
C VAL A 183 -13.32 6.24 -12.48
N VAL A 184 -13.11 6.22 -13.80
CA VAL A 184 -12.72 7.42 -14.57
C VAL A 184 -13.81 8.49 -14.54
N ALA A 185 -15.07 8.13 -14.76
CA ALA A 185 -16.20 9.05 -14.70
C ALA A 185 -16.36 9.65 -13.29
N GLY A 186 -16.17 8.84 -12.25
CA GLY A 186 -16.17 9.29 -10.86
C GLY A 186 -15.04 10.27 -10.56
N ALA A 187 -13.80 9.93 -10.95
CA ALA A 187 -12.64 10.80 -10.80
C ALA A 187 -12.85 12.15 -11.50
N TYR A 188 -13.35 12.13 -12.73
CA TYR A 188 -13.66 13.34 -13.49
C TYR A 188 -14.75 14.21 -12.86
N LYS A 189 -15.81 13.59 -12.34
CA LYS A 189 -16.88 14.30 -11.63
C LYS A 189 -16.35 15.02 -10.39
N PHE A 190 -15.48 14.35 -9.63
CA PHE A 190 -14.91 14.91 -8.41
C PHE A 190 -13.83 15.97 -8.68
N SER A 191 -13.08 15.86 -9.78
CA SER A 191 -12.08 16.87 -10.17
C SER A 191 -12.70 18.15 -10.73
N ARG A 192 -13.83 18.08 -11.45
CA ARG A 192 -14.51 19.26 -12.05
C ARG A 192 -15.06 20.30 -11.05
N HIS A 193 -15.15 19.96 -9.76
CA HIS A 193 -15.68 20.86 -8.72
C HIS A 193 -14.57 21.55 -7.91
N LEU A 194 -13.39 21.72 -8.52
CA LEU A 194 -12.26 22.44 -7.95
C LEU A 194 -12.25 23.87 -8.54
N PRO A 195 -12.33 24.93 -7.71
CA PRO A 195 -11.92 26.26 -8.16
C PRO A 195 -10.39 26.26 -8.36
N ASP A 196 -9.95 26.91 -9.45
CA ASP A 196 -8.55 27.10 -9.83
C ASP A 196 -7.72 27.79 -8.73
#